data_AF-A0A2V6K4F0-F1
#
_entry.id   AF-A0A2V6K4F0-F1
#
_cell.length_a   1.000
_cell.length_b   1.000
_cell.length_c   1.000
_cell.angle_alpha   90.00
_cell.angle_beta   90.00
_cell.angle_gamma   90.00
#
_symmetry.space_group_name_H-M   'P 1'
#
loop_
_entity.id
_entity.type
_entity.pdbx_description
1 polymer ?
#
loop_
_entity_poly.entity_id
_entity_poly.type
_entity_poly.pdbx_seq_one_letter_code
_entity_poly.pdbx_strand_id
1 'polypeptide(L)'
;MHNPRIQILGHPRGRIYNYRLGLSADWSRTFAEAAELDKAVEIDCYPDRQDLNVRLLRLARAEGARVSLGTDAHHPWQLGFIDLGLAAALRTKISAERIVNFMSLQELKNWTASVKERSGKRWVS
;
A
#
# COMPACT_ATOMS: atom_id res chain seq x y z
N MET A 1 6.13 -7.67 -8.45
CA MET A 1 4.71 -7.24 -8.53
C MET A 1 3.81 -8.11 -9.44
N HIS A 2 4.33 -9.03 -10.26
CA HIS A 2 3.55 -9.64 -11.35
C HIS A 2 2.54 -10.73 -10.95
N ASN A 3 2.57 -11.30 -9.75
CA ASN A 3 1.62 -12.37 -9.40
C ASN A 3 0.17 -11.84 -9.50
N PRO A 4 -0.70 -12.41 -10.36
CA PRO A 4 -2.03 -11.87 -10.61
C PRO A 4 -2.97 -11.99 -9.40
N ARG A 5 -2.64 -12.85 -8.44
CA ARG A 5 -3.42 -13.02 -7.22
C ARG A 5 -3.10 -11.99 -6.13
N ILE A 6 -2.06 -11.18 -6.30
CA ILE A 6 -1.64 -10.16 -5.34
C ILE A 6 -2.19 -8.79 -5.76
N GLN A 7 -2.93 -8.12 -4.87
CA GLN A 7 -3.42 -6.76 -5.07
C GLN A 7 -2.67 -5.71 -4.24
N ILE A 8 -2.21 -6.09 -3.05
CA ILE A 8 -1.57 -5.20 -2.08
C ILE A 8 -0.22 -5.81 -1.66
N LEU A 9 0.83 -5.00 -1.67
CA LEU A 9 2.10 -5.33 -1.02
C LEU A 9 2.07 -4.84 0.44
N GLY A 10 1.88 -5.77 1.38
CA GLY A 10 1.80 -5.48 2.82
C GLY A 10 3.14 -5.07 3.42
N HIS A 11 3.10 -4.10 4.36
CA HIS A 11 4.23 -3.48 5.09
C HIS A 11 5.59 -3.73 4.40
N PRO A 12 5.84 -3.06 3.25
CA PRO A 12 6.80 -3.54 2.25
C PRO A 12 8.24 -3.66 2.76
N ARG A 13 8.64 -2.80 3.71
CA ARG A 13 9.99 -2.85 4.29
C ARG A 13 10.11 -3.95 5.33
N GLY A 14 9.01 -4.33 5.96
CA GLY A 14 8.99 -5.20 7.13
C GLY A 14 9.72 -4.60 8.33
N ARG A 15 9.81 -3.27 8.45
CA ARG A 15 10.53 -2.64 9.58
C ARG A 15 9.79 -2.83 10.91
N ILE A 16 10.52 -2.72 12.02
CA ILE A 16 9.98 -2.62 13.37
C ILE A 16 10.82 -1.60 14.13
N TYR A 17 10.19 -0.57 14.71
CA TYR A 17 10.86 0.46 15.50
C TYR A 17 11.74 -0.16 16.59
N ASN A 18 12.97 0.32 16.71
CA ASN A 18 13.97 -0.16 17.68
C ASN A 18 14.30 -1.67 17.65
N TYR A 19 13.93 -2.39 16.59
CA TYR A 19 14.17 -3.84 16.48
C TYR A 19 14.71 -4.25 15.11
N ARG A 20 14.08 -3.75 14.03
CA ARG A 20 14.44 -4.14 12.66
C ARG A 20 14.36 -2.94 11.72
N LEU A 21 15.48 -2.61 11.08
CA LEU A 21 15.60 -1.47 10.16
C LEU A 21 14.66 -1.56 8.94
N GLY A 22 14.31 -2.79 8.54
CA GLY A 22 13.57 -3.10 7.33
C GLY A 22 14.48 -3.28 6.12
N LEU A 23 13.97 -3.94 5.09
CA LEU A 23 14.74 -4.24 3.88
C LEU A 23 15.01 -2.99 3.04
N SER A 24 16.07 -3.07 2.24
CA SER A 24 16.38 -2.10 1.19
C SER A 24 15.97 -2.69 -0.16
N ALA A 25 15.35 -1.86 -1.00
CA ALA A 25 14.92 -2.23 -2.34
C ALA A 25 14.94 -0.99 -3.24
N ASP A 26 14.84 -1.22 -4.55
CA ASP A 26 14.54 -0.16 -5.50
C ASP A 26 13.06 0.21 -5.39
N TRP A 27 12.76 1.11 -4.46
CA TRP A 27 11.39 1.52 -4.17
C TRP A 27 10.74 2.31 -5.30
N SER A 28 11.51 3.09 -6.07
CA SER A 28 10.96 3.83 -7.22
C SER A 28 10.48 2.83 -8.27
N ARG A 29 11.33 1.88 -8.66
CA ARG A 29 10.92 0.80 -9.58
C ARG A 29 9.75 0.00 -9.04
N THR A 30 9.77 -0.37 -7.76
CA THR A 30 8.69 -1.15 -7.14
C THR A 30 7.36 -0.41 -7.19
N PHE A 31 7.35 0.89 -6.90
CA PHE A 31 6.13 1.70 -6.91
C PHE A 31 5.68 2.04 -8.33
N ALA A 32 6.59 2.25 -9.28
CA ALA A 32 6.25 2.39 -10.69
C ALA A 32 5.58 1.13 -11.25
N GLU A 33 6.12 -0.06 -10.93
CA GLU A 33 5.48 -1.33 -11.28
C GLU A 33 4.12 -1.51 -10.60
N ALA A 34 3.99 -1.07 -9.34
CA ALA A 34 2.71 -1.06 -8.64
C ALA A 34 1.68 -0.19 -9.36
N ALA A 35 2.06 1.02 -9.76
CA ALA A 35 1.21 1.97 -10.46
C ALA A 35 0.76 1.44 -11.82
N GLU A 36 1.69 0.87 -12.61
CA GLU A 36 1.39 0.31 -13.93
C GLU A 36 0.36 -0.84 -13.85
N LEU A 37 0.50 -1.70 -12.84
CA LEU A 37 -0.39 -2.84 -12.61
C LEU A 37 -1.65 -2.48 -11.81
N ASP A 38 -1.83 -1.20 -11.46
CA ASP A 38 -2.87 -0.66 -10.59
C ASP A 38 -2.96 -1.37 -9.21
N LYS A 39 -1.82 -1.81 -8.68
CA LYS A 39 -1.67 -2.43 -7.36
C LYS A 39 -1.40 -1.40 -6.28
N ALA A 40 -1.72 -1.76 -5.05
CA ALA A 40 -1.46 -0.90 -3.90
C ALA A 40 -0.23 -1.33 -3.10
N VAL A 41 0.37 -0.38 -2.40
CA VAL A 41 1.35 -0.62 -1.33
C VAL A 41 0.74 -0.22 0.01
N GLU A 42 0.98 -1.00 1.05
CA GLU A 42 0.37 -0.75 2.34
C GLU A 42 1.05 0.38 3.12
N ILE A 43 0.23 1.13 3.84
CA ILE A 43 0.59 1.91 5.02
C ILE A 43 0.10 1.12 6.22
N ASP A 44 1.01 0.35 6.80
CA ASP A 44 0.78 -0.33 8.07
C ASP A 44 0.77 0.73 9.15
N CYS A 45 -0.41 0.94 9.72
CA CYS A 45 -0.72 1.99 10.65
C CYS A 45 -0.27 1.64 12.08
N TYR A 46 0.22 0.42 12.31
CA TYR A 46 0.67 0.00 13.64
C TYR A 46 1.84 0.90 14.11
N PRO A 47 1.86 1.37 15.37
CA PRO A 47 2.82 2.37 15.84
C PRO A 47 4.29 2.00 15.62
N ASP A 48 4.64 0.73 15.85
CA ASP A 48 6.03 0.26 15.67
C ASP A 48 6.37 0.00 14.20
N ARG A 49 5.36 -0.07 13.32
CA ARG A 49 5.49 -0.38 11.91
C ARG A 49 5.57 0.87 11.07
N GLN A 50 4.57 1.77 11.09
CA GLN A 50 4.38 2.94 10.20
C GLN A 50 5.16 2.75 8.88
N ASP A 51 4.75 1.73 8.14
CA ASP A 51 5.42 1.21 6.95
C ASP A 51 4.41 1.14 5.80
N LEU A 52 4.40 2.05 4.85
CA LEU A 52 5.50 2.94 4.48
C LEU A 52 5.65 4.23 5.33
N ASN A 53 6.91 4.69 5.48
CA ASN A 53 7.20 5.99 6.08
C ASN A 53 6.88 7.17 5.14
N VAL A 54 6.79 8.38 5.69
CA VAL A 54 6.46 9.62 4.95
C VAL A 54 7.34 9.87 3.72
N ARG A 55 8.63 9.50 3.75
CA ARG A 55 9.53 9.68 2.59
C ARG A 55 9.13 8.74 1.45
N LEU A 56 8.88 7.47 1.75
CA LEU A 56 8.46 6.49 0.74
C LEU A 56 7.04 6.73 0.26
N LEU A 57 6.15 7.25 1.10
CA LEU A 57 4.81 7.67 0.69
C LEU A 57 4.84 8.82 -0.34
N ARG A 58 5.76 9.78 -0.20
CA ARG A 58 5.97 10.81 -1.23
C ARG A 58 6.42 10.21 -2.56
N LEU A 59 7.29 9.19 -2.51
CA LEU A 59 7.75 8.48 -3.68
C LEU A 59 6.60 7.67 -4.32
N ALA A 60 5.85 6.90 -3.52
CA ALA A 60 4.68 6.16 -3.99
C ALA A 60 3.65 7.08 -4.67
N ARG A 61 3.40 8.26 -4.09
CA ARG A 61 2.59 9.31 -4.71
C ARG A 61 3.17 9.80 -6.04
N ALA A 62 4.47 10.06 -6.11
CA ALA A 62 5.14 10.55 -7.31
C ALA A 62 5.07 9.54 -8.46
N GLU A 63 5.23 8.25 -8.16
CA GLU A 63 5.12 7.15 -9.13
C GLU A 63 3.65 6.82 -9.48
N GLY A 64 2.67 7.38 -8.75
CA GLY A 64 1.24 7.16 -8.99
C GLY A 64 0.68 5.85 -8.43
N ALA A 65 1.40 5.20 -7.52
CA ALA A 65 0.95 3.97 -6.87
C ALA A 65 -0.29 4.23 -5.99
N ARG A 66 -1.18 3.24 -5.92
CA ARG A 66 -2.25 3.24 -4.91
C ARG A 66 -1.66 2.93 -3.53
N VAL A 67 -2.35 3.36 -2.48
CA VAL A 67 -2.05 2.95 -1.11
C VAL A 67 -3.25 2.29 -0.44
N SER A 68 -2.98 1.37 0.48
CA SER A 68 -3.97 0.79 1.37
C SER A 68 -3.57 1.07 2.81
N LEU A 69 -4.54 1.37 3.68
CA LEU A 69 -4.35 1.54 5.11
C LEU A 69 -4.72 0.23 5.81
N GLY A 70 -3.79 -0.34 6.57
CA GLY A 70 -4.02 -1.54 7.38
C GLY A 70 -3.50 -1.31 8.79
N THR A 71 -4.25 -1.70 9.83
CA THR A 71 -3.84 -1.46 11.23
C THR A 71 -2.99 -2.58 11.81
N ASP A 72 -2.82 -3.69 11.09
CA ASP A 72 -2.18 -4.92 11.57
C ASP A 72 -2.73 -5.36 12.95
N ALA A 73 -4.03 -5.17 13.15
CA ALA A 73 -4.68 -5.36 14.44
C ALA A 73 -4.78 -6.84 14.83
N HIS A 74 -4.19 -7.16 15.97
CA HIS A 74 -4.30 -8.43 16.70
C HIS A 74 -5.20 -8.30 17.95
N HIS A 75 -5.68 -7.09 18.24
CA HIS A 75 -6.72 -6.80 19.24
C HIS A 75 -7.65 -5.67 18.78
N PRO A 76 -8.93 -5.64 19.20
CA PRO A 76 -9.90 -4.63 18.75
C PRO A 76 -9.47 -3.18 18.96
N TRP A 77 -8.82 -2.87 20.07
CA TRP A 77 -8.36 -1.51 20.39
C TRP A 77 -7.29 -0.99 19.40
N GLN A 78 -6.59 -1.89 18.71
CA GLN A 78 -5.56 -1.54 17.73
C GLN A 78 -6.16 -1.04 16.41
N LEU A 79 -7.48 -1.20 16.19
CA LEU A 79 -8.17 -0.59 15.06
C LEU A 79 -8.10 0.95 15.10
N GLY A 80 -7.95 1.54 16.29
CA GLY A 80 -7.77 2.99 16.46
C GLY A 80 -6.46 3.51 15.85
N PHE A 81 -5.48 2.65 15.56
CA PHE A 81 -4.24 3.07 14.93
C PHE A 81 -4.39 3.55 13.49
N ILE A 82 -5.57 3.35 12.86
CA ILE A 82 -5.86 3.85 11.51
C ILE A 82 -5.55 5.35 11.36
N ASP A 83 -5.71 6.13 12.44
CA ASP A 83 -5.42 7.56 12.48
C ASP A 83 -3.94 7.88 12.16
N LEU A 84 -3.01 6.99 12.51
CA LEU A 84 -1.59 7.15 12.19
C LEU A 84 -1.35 7.05 10.68
N GLY A 85 -1.99 6.08 10.02
CA GLY A 85 -1.93 5.93 8.57
C GLY A 85 -2.60 7.08 7.84
N LEU A 86 -3.76 7.53 8.31
CA LEU A 86 -4.47 8.67 7.76
C LEU A 86 -3.62 9.96 7.88
N ALA A 87 -3.02 10.21 9.04
CA ALA A 87 -2.12 11.34 9.25
C ALA A 87 -0.92 11.30 8.30
N ALA A 88 -0.32 10.13 8.05
CA ALA A 88 0.77 9.97 7.10
C ALA A 88 0.33 10.24 5.65
N ALA A 89 -0.85 9.76 5.25
CA ALA A 89 -1.43 10.00 3.92
C ALA A 89 -1.74 11.49 3.71
N LEU A 90 -2.35 12.16 4.70
CA LEU A 90 -2.62 13.60 4.69
C LEU A 90 -1.34 14.41 4.58
N ARG A 91 -0.33 14.09 5.41
CA ARG A 91 0.98 14.77 5.41
C ARG A 91 1.69 14.66 4.05
N THR A 92 1.45 13.59 3.31
CA THR A 92 2.03 13.36 1.98
C THR A 92 1.14 13.77 0.82
N LYS A 93 -0.08 14.25 1.11
CA LYS A 93 -1.07 14.71 0.13
C LYS A 93 -1.40 13.63 -0.90
N ILE A 94 -1.55 12.38 -0.44
CA ILE A 94 -2.05 11.30 -1.30
C ILE A 94 -3.52 11.60 -1.63
N SER A 95 -3.85 11.50 -2.92
CA SER A 95 -5.22 11.74 -3.40
C SER A 95 -6.17 10.67 -2.86
N ALA A 96 -7.39 11.07 -2.49
CA ALA A 96 -8.41 10.16 -1.97
C ALA A 96 -8.69 8.99 -2.94
N GLU A 97 -8.67 9.27 -4.25
CA GLU A 97 -8.90 8.31 -5.33
C GLU A 97 -7.79 7.24 -5.45
N ARG A 98 -6.63 7.50 -4.82
CA ARG A 98 -5.49 6.59 -4.74
C ARG A 98 -5.44 5.82 -3.41
N ILE A 99 -6.38 6.04 -2.49
CA ILE A 99 -6.49 5.31 -1.23
C ILE A 99 -7.58 4.22 -1.37
N VAL A 100 -7.18 2.96 -1.34
CA VAL A 100 -8.09 1.81 -1.53
C VAL A 100 -9.22 1.80 -0.51
N ASN A 101 -8.95 2.19 0.73
CA ASN A 101 -9.91 2.18 1.83
C ASN A 101 -11.07 3.16 1.66
N PHE A 102 -10.98 4.10 0.71
CA PHE A 102 -12.05 5.06 0.41
C PHE A 102 -12.97 4.60 -0.72
N MET A 103 -12.67 3.46 -1.36
CA MET A 103 -13.58 2.84 -2.30
C MET A 103 -14.83 2.31 -1.59
N SER A 104 -15.98 2.44 -2.24
CA SER A 104 -17.15 1.64 -1.91
C SER A 104 -16.86 0.14 -2.09
N LEU A 105 -17.68 -0.71 -1.47
CA LEU A 105 -17.55 -2.16 -1.60
C LEU A 105 -17.60 -2.62 -3.07
N GLN A 106 -18.43 -1.99 -3.90
CA GLN A 106 -18.54 -2.36 -5.31
C GLN A 106 -17.28 -1.96 -6.09
N GLU A 107 -16.76 -0.76 -5.87
CA GLU A 107 -15.51 -0.30 -6.47
C GLU A 107 -14.33 -1.20 -6.07
N LEU A 108 -14.25 -1.60 -4.80
CA LEU A 108 -13.20 -2.51 -4.31
C LEU A 108 -13.25 -3.88 -5.00
N LYS A 109 -14.46 -4.46 -5.16
CA LYS A 109 -14.66 -5.72 -5.88
C LYS A 109 -14.25 -5.61 -7.35
N ASN A 110 -14.63 -4.50 -8.00
CA ASN A 110 -14.28 -4.26 -9.40
C ASN A 110 -12.76 -4.06 -9.57
N TRP A 111 -12.14 -3.28 -8.68
CA TRP A 111 -10.70 -3.05 -8.69
C TRP A 111 -9.92 -4.35 -8.52
N THR A 112 -10.27 -5.18 -7.52
CA THR A 112 -9.61 -6.48 -7.29
C THR A 112 -9.74 -7.45 -8.47
N ALA A 113 -10.86 -7.44 -9.19
CA ALA A 113 -11.01 -8.20 -10.44
C ALA A 113 -10.11 -7.66 -11.56
N SER A 114 -10.10 -6.33 -11.76
CA SER A 114 -9.30 -5.69 -12.81
C SER A 114 -7.78 -5.91 -12.63
N VAL A 115 -7.28 -5.92 -11.38
CA VAL A 115 -5.86 -6.17 -11.08
C VAL A 115 -5.45 -7.59 -11.50
N LYS A 116 -6.34 -8.58 -11.31
CA LYS A 116 -6.10 -9.97 -11.71
C LYS A 116 -5.96 -10.08 -13.23
N GLU A 117 -6.84 -9.41 -13.98
CA GLU A 117 -6.81 -9.41 -15.45
C GLU A 117 -5.56 -8.71 -16.01
N ARG A 118 -5.21 -7.52 -15.51
CA ARG A 118 -4.03 -6.77 -15.95
C ARG A 118 -2.73 -7.55 -15.75
N SER A 119 -2.59 -8.15 -14.57
CA SER A 119 -1.39 -8.93 -14.24
C SER A 119 -1.32 -10.24 -15.03
N GLY A 120 -2.46 -10.87 -15.33
CA GLY A 120 -2.53 -12.09 -16.14
C GLY A 120 -2.10 -11.85 -17.58
N LYS A 121 -2.52 -10.75 -18.21
CA LYS A 121 -2.14 -10.40 -19.59
C LYS A 121 -0.63 -10.26 -19.77
N ARG A 122 0.09 -9.76 -18.76
CA ARG A 122 1.55 -9.55 -18.80
C ARG A 122 2.38 -10.81 -18.47
N TRP A 123 1.75 -11.86 -17.92
CA TRP A 123 2.42 -13.14 -17.65
C TRP A 123 2.51 -14.05 -18.88
N VAL A 124 1.60 -13.86 -19.83
CA VAL A 124 1.46 -14.71 -21.03
C VAL A 124 2.15 -14.06 -22.25
N SER A 125 2.67 -12.84 -22.10
CA SER A 125 3.46 -12.09 -23.08
C SER A 125 4.95 -12.14 -22.74
#